data_AF-A0A9E4EDW6-F1
#
_entry.id   AF-A0A9E4EDW6-F1
#
_cell.length_a   1.000
_cell.length_b   1.000
_cell.length_c   1.000
_cell.angle_alpha   90.00
_cell.angle_beta   90.00
_cell.angle_gamma   90.00
#
_symmetry.space_group_name_H-M   'P 1'
#
loop_
_entity.id
_entity.type
_entity.pdbx_description
1 polymer ?
#
loop_
_entity_poly.entity_id
_entity_poly.type
_entity_poly.pdbx_seq_one_letter_code
_entity_poly.pdbx_strand_id
1 'polypeptide(L)'
;MRVFTTLSLTHSDGYVSYVTGISSLIHTHQYPIWEGHPDEHARGESHDHTHQHYWYDFWDADLDQPVSEKGQLYGGRDGLFIREFTNGWAVYNRSGKAQTIQLIESATGVASDITGISHTVPDLDGEIFLK
;
A
#
# COMPACT_ATOMS: atom_id res chain seq x y z
N MET A 1 -4.19 4.14 -1.58
CA MET A 1 -4.19 3.42 -0.30
C MET A 1 -5.09 2.19 -0.28
N ARG A 2 -6.39 2.31 -0.62
CA ARG A 2 -7.41 1.23 -0.53
C ARG A 2 -6.96 -0.20 -0.85
N VAL A 3 -6.32 -0.43 -2.00
CA VAL A 3 -5.84 -1.78 -2.39
C VAL A 3 -4.80 -2.30 -1.41
N PHE A 4 -3.74 -1.53 -1.16
CA PHE A 4 -2.64 -1.92 -0.28
C PHE A 4 -3.08 -2.06 1.17
N THR A 5 -3.88 -1.14 1.70
CA THR A 5 -4.38 -1.27 3.07
C THR A 5 -5.27 -2.51 3.24
N THR A 6 -6.14 -2.81 2.26
CA THR A 6 -6.97 -4.02 2.28
C THR A 6 -6.13 -5.30 2.16
N LEU A 7 -5.07 -5.27 1.35
CA LEU A 7 -4.12 -6.36 1.25
C LEU A 7 -3.38 -6.56 2.57
N SER A 8 -2.86 -5.50 3.21
CA SER A 8 -2.16 -5.60 4.50
C SER A 8 -3.05 -6.16 5.61
N LEU A 9 -4.36 -5.95 5.56
CA LEU A 9 -5.29 -6.58 6.50
C LEU A 9 -5.34 -8.12 6.39
N THR A 10 -5.02 -8.69 5.24
CA THR A 10 -5.23 -10.11 4.92
C THR A 10 -3.95 -10.85 4.52
N HIS A 11 -2.89 -10.14 4.16
CA HIS A 11 -1.61 -10.64 3.66
C HIS A 11 -0.48 -9.89 4.36
N SER A 12 0.67 -10.54 4.54
CA SER A 12 1.85 -9.96 5.22
C SER A 12 3.04 -9.78 4.28
N ASP A 13 2.94 -10.33 3.08
CA ASP A 13 4.03 -10.57 2.12
C ASP A 13 3.47 -10.66 0.69
N GLY A 14 2.66 -9.67 0.30
CA GLY A 14 2.04 -9.63 -1.02
C GLY A 14 2.64 -8.54 -1.91
N TYR A 15 2.87 -8.86 -3.18
CA TYR A 15 3.19 -7.87 -4.21
C TYR A 15 2.02 -7.75 -5.19
N VAL A 16 1.68 -6.52 -5.59
CA VAL A 16 0.72 -6.26 -6.66
C VAL A 16 1.48 -6.04 -7.96
N SER A 17 1.33 -6.96 -8.91
CA SER A 17 1.89 -6.79 -10.25
C SER A 17 0.89 -6.04 -11.13
N TYR A 18 1.25 -4.83 -11.56
CA TYR A 18 0.48 -4.10 -12.56
C TYR A 18 1.03 -4.43 -13.96
N VAL A 19 0.17 -4.93 -14.84
CA VAL A 19 0.48 -5.01 -16.27
C VAL A 19 0.14 -3.65 -16.87
N THR A 20 1.15 -2.87 -17.22
CA THR A 20 0.99 -1.48 -17.68
C THR A 20 0.47 -1.35 -19.11
N GLY A 21 0.12 -2.47 -19.75
CA GLY A 21 -0.53 -2.48 -21.07
C GLY A 21 0.35 -1.97 -22.21
N ILE A 22 1.68 -1.85 -22.00
CA ILE A 22 2.62 -1.47 -23.06
C ILE A 22 2.62 -2.59 -24.10
N SER A 23 2.10 -2.27 -25.28
CA SER A 23 1.97 -3.18 -26.42
C SER A 23 2.80 -2.77 -27.63
N SER A 24 3.50 -1.63 -27.57
CA SER A 24 4.34 -1.13 -28.66
C SER A 24 5.83 -1.25 -28.35
N LEU A 25 6.59 -1.70 -29.37
CA LEU A 25 8.06 -1.76 -29.38
C LEU A 25 8.73 -0.39 -29.21
N ILE A 26 8.01 0.70 -29.49
CA ILE A 26 8.49 2.08 -29.30
C ILE A 26 7.64 2.72 -28.22
N HIS A 27 8.25 3.10 -27.11
CA HIS A 27 7.65 3.87 -26.03
C HIS A 27 8.75 4.60 -25.26
N THR A 28 8.38 5.58 -24.43
CA THR A 28 9.33 6.35 -23.62
C THR A 28 9.06 6.12 -22.15
N HIS A 29 10.12 6.04 -21.35
CA HIS A 29 10.03 5.92 -19.89
C HIS A 29 10.30 7.28 -19.24
N GLN A 30 9.62 7.55 -18.13
CA GLN A 30 9.95 8.71 -17.30
C GLN A 30 11.20 8.48 -16.42
N TYR A 31 11.64 7.23 -16.26
CA TYR A 31 12.78 6.84 -15.41
C TYR A 31 13.46 5.57 -15.96
N PRO A 32 14.74 5.30 -15.62
CA PRO A 32 15.42 4.05 -15.97
C PRO A 32 14.80 2.87 -15.22
N ILE A 33 14.37 1.80 -15.91
CA ILE A 33 13.79 0.62 -15.27
C ILE A 33 14.89 -0.29 -14.69
N TRP A 34 15.94 -0.57 -15.46
CA TRP A 34 17.19 -1.18 -15.01
C TRP A 34 18.37 -0.69 -15.83
N GLU A 35 19.58 -0.95 -15.33
CA GLU A 35 20.83 -0.61 -16.02
C GLU A 35 20.93 -1.36 -17.36
N GLY A 36 21.13 -0.64 -18.46
CA GLY A 36 21.21 -1.22 -19.81
C GLY A 36 19.88 -1.35 -20.56
N HIS A 37 18.74 -1.07 -19.92
CA HIS A 37 17.42 -1.12 -20.57
C HIS A 37 17.30 -0.22 -21.82
N PRO A 38 17.83 1.04 -21.86
CA PRO A 38 17.84 1.83 -23.08
C PRO A 38 18.63 1.19 -24.25
N ASP A 39 19.66 0.41 -23.93
CA ASP A 39 20.47 -0.27 -24.95
C ASP A 39 19.74 -1.47 -25.55
N GLU A 40 18.82 -2.09 -24.82
CA GLU A 40 17.92 -3.15 -25.33
C GLU A 40 16.95 -2.57 -26.39
N HIS A 41 16.41 -1.37 -26.15
CA HIS A 41 15.65 -0.61 -27.16
C HIS A 41 16.48 -0.29 -28.39
N ALA A 42 17.71 0.21 -28.19
CA ALA A 42 18.60 0.57 -29.29
C ALA A 42 19.01 -0.63 -30.16
N ARG A 43 19.08 -1.83 -29.57
CA ARG A 43 19.38 -3.09 -30.27
C ARG A 43 18.16 -3.73 -30.94
N GLY A 44 16.95 -3.23 -30.68
CA GLY A 44 15.71 -3.81 -31.20
C GLY A 44 15.40 -5.19 -30.61
N GLU A 45 15.93 -5.49 -29.42
CA GLU A 45 15.70 -6.76 -28.74
C GLU A 45 14.29 -6.75 -28.13
N SER A 46 13.54 -7.82 -28.38
CA SER A 46 12.26 -8.04 -27.69
C SER A 46 12.54 -8.33 -26.22
N HIS A 47 12.03 -7.48 -25.34
CA HIS A 47 12.09 -7.65 -23.89
C HIS A 47 10.69 -7.41 -23.31
N ASP A 48 10.43 -7.97 -22.14
CA ASP A 48 9.13 -7.88 -21.49
C ASP A 48 9.05 -6.67 -20.56
N HIS A 49 7.92 -5.97 -20.57
CA HIS A 49 7.58 -4.90 -19.62
C HIS A 49 6.69 -5.38 -18.48
N THR A 50 6.43 -6.69 -18.36
CA THR A 50 5.52 -7.29 -17.36
C THR A 50 5.81 -6.97 -15.91
N HIS A 51 6.93 -6.31 -15.61
CA HIS A 51 7.34 -6.01 -14.25
C HIS A 51 7.59 -4.52 -14.03
N GLN A 52 6.83 -3.63 -14.69
CA GLN A 52 6.76 -2.23 -14.29
C GLN A 52 6.07 -2.11 -12.92
N HIS A 53 6.83 -2.38 -11.87
CA HIS A 53 6.47 -2.11 -10.50
C HIS A 53 6.75 -0.62 -10.24
N TYR A 54 5.75 0.21 -10.49
CA TYR A 54 5.74 1.54 -9.91
C TYR A 54 5.50 1.36 -8.41
N TRP A 55 6.52 1.13 -7.61
CA TRP A 55 6.38 1.21 -6.16
C TRP A 55 6.49 2.68 -5.81
N TYR A 56 5.36 3.33 -5.57
CA TYR A 56 5.40 4.64 -4.92
C TYR A 56 5.71 4.43 -3.45
N ASP A 57 6.49 5.32 -2.82
CA ASP A 57 6.87 5.20 -1.41
C ASP A 57 5.65 5.03 -0.47
N PHE A 58 4.51 5.62 -0.82
CA PHE A 58 3.26 5.43 -0.05
C PHE A 58 2.64 4.02 -0.16
N TRP A 59 3.11 3.19 -1.09
CA TRP A 59 2.79 1.75 -1.23
C TRP A 59 3.80 0.86 -0.49
N ASP A 60 4.93 1.42 -0.08
CA ASP A 60 6.05 0.73 0.57
C ASP A 60 6.21 1.22 2.02
N ALA A 61 5.11 1.14 2.77
CA ALA A 61 5.17 1.41 4.20
C ALA A 61 5.76 0.20 4.93
N ASP A 62 6.94 0.39 5.53
CA ASP A 62 7.67 -0.62 6.30
C ASP A 62 6.93 -1.01 7.58
N LEU A 63 5.86 -1.80 7.47
CA LEU A 63 5.06 -2.30 8.59
C LEU A 63 5.78 -3.39 9.40
N ASP A 64 6.78 -4.05 8.82
CA ASP A 64 7.48 -5.24 9.35
C ASP A 64 6.54 -6.45 9.58
N GLN A 65 6.68 -7.17 10.70
CA GLN A 65 6.02 -8.45 10.93
C GLN A 65 4.63 -8.27 11.55
N PRO A 66 3.61 -9.03 11.11
CA PRO A 66 2.29 -8.96 11.73
C PRO A 66 2.33 -9.52 13.17
N VAL A 67 1.69 -8.83 14.10
CA VAL A 67 1.58 -9.26 15.51
C VAL A 67 0.16 -9.60 15.93
N SER A 68 -0.84 -9.28 15.10
CA SER A 68 -2.24 -9.63 15.31
C SER A 68 -2.80 -10.55 14.22
N GLU A 69 -3.95 -11.17 14.53
CA GLU A 69 -4.76 -11.90 13.55
C GLU A 69 -5.18 -11.01 12.37
N LYS A 70 -5.48 -11.65 11.24
CA LYS A 70 -5.90 -10.98 10.01
C LYS A 70 -7.30 -10.37 10.15
N GLY A 71 -7.48 -9.17 9.60
CA GLY A 71 -8.80 -8.55 9.38
C GLY A 71 -9.70 -8.45 10.62
N GLN A 72 -9.14 -8.13 11.80
CA GLN A 72 -9.92 -8.00 13.02
C GLN A 72 -10.83 -6.75 12.97
N LEU A 73 -12.03 -6.84 13.54
CA LEU A 73 -12.88 -5.66 13.73
C LEU A 73 -12.30 -4.75 14.80
N TYR A 74 -12.12 -3.47 14.49
CA TYR A 74 -11.66 -2.50 15.47
C TYR A 74 -12.79 -2.19 16.46
N GLY A 75 -12.59 -2.55 17.73
CA GLY A 75 -13.56 -2.31 18.80
C GLY A 75 -14.94 -2.92 18.54
N GLY A 76 -15.00 -4.02 17.77
CA GLY A 76 -16.26 -4.66 17.39
C GLY A 76 -17.15 -3.83 16.47
N ARG A 77 -16.62 -2.78 15.82
CA ARG A 77 -17.39 -1.92 14.91
C ARG A 77 -17.49 -2.55 13.52
N ASP A 78 -18.70 -2.84 13.08
CA ASP A 78 -18.96 -3.40 11.76
C ASP A 78 -18.37 -2.54 10.63
N GLY A 79 -17.66 -3.19 9.73
CA GLY A 79 -17.05 -2.54 8.58
C GLY A 79 -15.78 -1.75 8.89
N LEU A 80 -15.28 -1.74 10.12
CA LEU A 80 -14.02 -1.11 10.48
C LEU A 80 -13.00 -2.17 10.92
N PHE A 81 -11.94 -2.30 10.15
CA PHE A 81 -10.95 -3.36 10.30
C PHE A 81 -9.58 -2.80 10.67
N ILE A 82 -8.84 -3.55 11.48
CA ILE A 82 -7.47 -3.24 11.87
C ILE A 82 -6.62 -4.50 11.85
N ARG A 83 -5.33 -4.32 11.56
CA ARG A 83 -4.30 -5.31 11.81
C ARG A 83 -3.05 -4.62 12.32
N GLU A 84 -2.46 -5.15 13.37
CA GLU A 84 -1.23 -4.65 13.97
C GLU A 84 -0.01 -5.40 13.45
N PHE A 85 1.06 -4.64 13.28
CA PHE A 85 2.39 -5.09 12.93
C PHE A 85 3.41 -4.50 13.90
N THR A 86 4.64 -5.01 13.89
CA THR A 86 5.69 -4.55 14.81
C THR A 86 5.96 -3.06 14.66
N ASN A 87 5.91 -2.52 13.43
CA ASN A 87 6.18 -1.10 13.16
C ASN A 87 4.94 -0.23 12.90
N GLY A 88 3.72 -0.76 13.09
CA GLY A 88 2.53 0.03 12.81
C GLY A 88 1.20 -0.72 12.71
N TRP A 89 0.23 -0.08 12.06
CA TRP A 89 -1.11 -0.62 11.85
C TRP A 89 -1.59 -0.38 10.42
N ALA A 90 -2.35 -1.34 9.90
CA ALA A 90 -3.19 -1.14 8.72
C ALA A 90 -4.66 -1.03 9.15
N VAL A 91 -5.37 -0.01 8.69
CA VAL A 91 -6.77 0.25 9.07
C VAL A 91 -7.61 0.50 7.84
N TYR A 92 -8.73 -0.21 7.70
CA TYR A 92 -9.67 -0.03 6.60
C TYR A 92 -11.08 0.21 7.11
N ASN A 93 -11.75 1.20 6.55
CA ASN A 93 -13.10 1.58 6.89
C ASN A 93 -14.02 1.42 5.67
N ARG A 94 -15.06 0.59 5.84
CA ARG A 94 -16.21 0.42 4.94
C ARG A 94 -17.52 0.38 5.73
N SER A 95 -17.55 1.11 6.85
CA SER A 95 -18.69 1.14 7.78
C SER A 95 -19.85 2.03 7.31
N GLY A 96 -19.75 2.67 6.14
CA GLY A 96 -20.76 3.57 5.58
C GLY A 96 -20.63 5.02 6.04
N LYS A 97 -19.61 5.34 6.86
CA LYS A 97 -19.30 6.70 7.34
C LYS A 97 -17.85 6.80 7.82
N ALA A 98 -17.33 8.02 7.93
CA ALA A 98 -16.02 8.26 8.53
C ALA A 98 -15.99 7.77 9.99
N GLN A 99 -14.87 7.19 10.40
CA GLN A 99 -14.66 6.65 11.75
C GLN A 99 -13.41 7.24 12.37
N THR A 100 -13.49 7.60 13.64
CA THR A 100 -12.29 7.91 14.43
C THR A 100 -11.82 6.65 15.14
N ILE A 101 -10.50 6.41 15.10
CA ILE A 101 -9.81 5.35 15.85
C ILE A 101 -8.83 5.97 16.84
N GLN A 102 -8.52 5.22 17.88
CA GLN A 102 -7.45 5.51 18.83
C GLN A 102 -6.43 4.36 18.77
N LEU A 103 -5.18 4.68 18.47
CA LEU A 103 -4.07 3.72 18.54
C LEU A 103 -3.51 3.66 19.97
N ILE A 104 -2.71 2.64 20.27
CA ILE A 104 -2.13 2.47 21.62
C ILE A 104 -0.95 3.43 21.89
N GLU A 105 -0.35 3.95 20.83
CA GLU A 105 0.75 4.92 20.86
C GLU A 105 0.59 5.91 19.69
N SER A 106 1.42 6.96 19.68
CA SER A 106 1.41 7.92 18.58
C SER A 106 1.93 7.27 17.31
N ALA A 107 1.30 7.55 16.19
CA ALA A 107 1.71 7.05 14.87
C ALA A 107 1.45 8.11 13.80
N THR A 108 2.17 8.02 12.69
CA THR A 108 2.04 8.88 11.52
C THR A 108 1.33 8.16 10.40
N GLY A 109 0.26 8.75 9.87
CA GLY A 109 -0.45 8.25 8.69
C GLY A 109 0.40 8.41 7.44
N VAL A 110 0.66 7.33 6.70
CA VAL A 110 1.55 7.31 5.53
C VAL A 110 1.02 8.18 4.38
N ALA A 111 -0.30 8.24 4.18
CA ALA A 111 -0.86 9.06 3.10
C ALA A 111 -1.26 10.46 3.55
N SER A 112 -1.52 10.65 4.85
CA SER A 112 -1.97 11.93 5.39
C SER A 112 -0.86 12.79 5.99
N ASP A 113 0.31 12.20 6.32
CA ASP A 113 1.40 12.82 7.08
C ASP A 113 0.97 13.37 8.46
N ILE A 114 -0.16 12.88 8.98
CA ILE A 114 -0.69 13.31 10.28
C ILE A 114 -0.16 12.40 11.36
N THR A 115 0.55 12.98 12.34
CA THR A 115 1.02 12.30 13.55
C THR A 115 0.07 12.49 14.72
N GLY A 116 -0.26 11.40 15.41
CA GLY A 116 -1.02 11.44 16.65
C GLY A 116 -1.49 10.07 17.11
N ILE A 117 -2.27 10.04 18.19
CA ILE A 117 -2.88 8.81 18.73
C ILE A 117 -4.30 8.61 18.16
N SER A 118 -4.97 9.71 17.81
CA SER A 118 -6.34 9.75 17.31
C SER A 118 -6.37 10.06 15.83
N HIS A 119 -6.98 9.20 15.02
CA HIS A 119 -7.02 9.36 13.56
C HIS A 119 -8.42 9.19 13.01
N THR A 120 -8.77 9.97 11.99
CA THR A 120 -10.04 9.82 11.27
C THR A 120 -9.81 9.11 9.95
N VAL A 121 -10.47 7.98 9.75
CA VAL A 121 -10.43 7.19 8.52
C VAL A 121 -11.76 7.41 7.77
N PRO A 122 -11.75 8.03 6.57
CA PRO A 122 -12.94 8.22 5.76
C PRO A 122 -13.64 6.90 5.40
N ASP A 123 -14.91 6.97 5.01
CA ASP A 123 -15.61 5.78 4.51
C ASP A 123 -15.05 5.31 3.17
N LEU A 124 -15.11 3.99 2.97
CA LEU A 124 -14.53 3.27 1.84
C LEU A 124 -13.04 3.54 1.62
N ASP A 125 -12.31 3.93 2.68
CA ASP A 125 -10.90 4.23 2.62
C ASP A 125 -10.07 3.51 3.68
N GLY A 126 -8.76 3.59 3.55
CA GLY A 126 -7.83 3.02 4.52
C GLY A 126 -6.55 3.84 4.65
N GLU A 127 -5.89 3.65 5.78
CA GLU A 127 -4.65 4.33 6.15
C GLU A 127 -3.69 3.28 6.72
N ILE A 128 -2.39 3.49 6.48
CA ILE A 128 -1.31 2.78 7.17
C ILE A 128 -0.70 3.78 8.15
N PHE A 129 -0.52 3.36 9.39
CA PHE A 129 0.05 4.17 10.45
C PHE A 129 1.38 3.58 10.88
N LEU A 130 2.47 4.34 10.78
CA LEU A 130 3.79 3.94 11.26
C LEU A 130 4.06 4.55 12.64
N LYS A 131 4.65 3.76 13.54
CA LYS A 131 5.02 4.19 14.90
C LYS A 131 6.07 5.32 14.89
#